data_AF-A0A7W0Y9I0-F1
#
_entry.id   AF-A0A7W0Y9I0-F1
#
_cell.length_a   1.000
_cell.length_b   1.000
_cell.length_c   1.000
_cell.angle_alpha   90.00
_cell.angle_beta   90.00
_cell.angle_gamma   90.00
#
_symmetry.space_group_name_H-M   'P 1'
#
loop_
_entity.id
_entity.type
_entity.pdbx_description
1 polymer ?
#
loop_
_entity_poly.entity_id
_entity_poly.type
_entity_poly.pdbx_seq_one_letter_code
_entity_poly.pdbx_strand_id
1 'polypeptide(L)'
;MHLVDETDAVPITSEDELVGYLSAGNKPRSAWRIGTEHELIGVLAGRPTPPTYEGPHGIGALFDRFIAGGGTPVLENGHLIALSRGDSQLTIEPGGQFELAARPVADDRDFASDLASYVAELGAASRELGLAWLSCGLRPFGGR
;
A
#
# COMPACT_ATOMS: atom_id res chain seq x y z
N MET A 1 -6.77 0.20 14.48
CA MET A 1 -6.99 -1.03 13.68
C MET A 1 -5.62 -1.61 13.42
N HIS A 2 -5.39 -2.86 13.80
CA HIS A 2 -4.19 -3.61 13.42
C HIS A 2 -4.47 -4.34 12.11
N LEU A 3 -3.46 -4.61 11.29
CA LEU A 3 -3.63 -5.41 10.06
C LEU A 3 -4.08 -6.84 10.36
N VAL A 4 -3.78 -7.34 11.56
CA VAL A 4 -4.23 -8.63 12.07
C VAL A 4 -4.99 -8.40 13.37
N ASP A 5 -6.25 -8.82 13.40
CA ASP A 5 -7.06 -8.86 14.62
C ASP A 5 -6.92 -10.25 15.24
N GLU A 6 -6.10 -10.36 16.29
CA GLU A 6 -5.91 -11.63 17.02
C GLU A 6 -7.02 -11.91 18.04
N THR A 7 -7.96 -10.98 18.26
CA THR A 7 -8.93 -11.09 19.35
C THR A 7 -10.10 -12.04 19.07
N ASP A 8 -10.29 -12.48 17.82
CA ASP A 8 -11.39 -13.37 17.37
C ASP A 8 -10.91 -14.68 16.70
N ALA A 9 -9.68 -15.14 16.99
CA ALA A 9 -9.16 -16.36 16.38
C ALA A 9 -9.92 -17.62 16.85
N VAL A 10 -10.62 -18.27 15.91
CA VAL A 10 -11.27 -19.58 16.12
C VAL A 10 -10.32 -20.70 15.66
N PRO A 11 -10.04 -21.72 16.50
CA PRO A 11 -9.19 -22.83 16.09
C PRO A 11 -9.76 -23.56 14.88
N ILE A 12 -8.92 -23.80 13.86
CA ILE A 12 -9.28 -24.62 12.71
C ILE A 12 -9.43 -26.08 13.17
N THR A 13 -10.58 -26.70 12.91
CA THR A 13 -10.87 -28.06 13.38
C THR A 13 -10.82 -29.13 12.28
N SER A 14 -10.78 -28.71 11.02
CA SER A 14 -10.72 -29.63 9.87
C SER A 14 -10.15 -28.95 8.61
N GLU A 15 -9.72 -29.76 7.63
CA GLU A 15 -9.31 -29.27 6.31
C GLU A 15 -10.48 -28.62 5.55
N ASP A 16 -11.70 -29.10 5.76
CA ASP A 16 -12.91 -28.58 5.10
C ASP A 16 -13.16 -27.10 5.43
N GLU A 17 -12.76 -26.62 6.61
CA GLU A 17 -12.84 -25.20 6.96
C GLU A 17 -11.91 -24.33 6.10
N LEU A 18 -10.70 -24.83 5.81
CA LEU A 18 -9.74 -24.15 4.94
C LEU A 18 -10.24 -24.13 3.49
N VAL A 19 -10.74 -25.27 3.01
CA VAL A 19 -11.33 -25.39 1.68
C VAL A 19 -12.56 -24.49 1.55
N GLY A 20 -13.41 -24.47 2.58
CA GLY A 20 -14.61 -23.63 2.66
C GLY A 20 -14.28 -22.14 2.58
N TYR A 21 -13.26 -21.68 3.31
CA TYR A 21 -12.80 -20.29 3.27
C TYR A 21 -12.37 -19.85 1.86
N LEU A 22 -11.52 -20.66 1.19
CA LEU A 22 -11.10 -20.36 -0.18
C LEU A 22 -12.26 -20.43 -1.17
N SER A 23 -13.14 -21.42 -1.01
CA SER A 23 -14.30 -21.64 -1.89
C SER A 23 -15.34 -20.53 -1.78
N ALA A 24 -15.47 -19.87 -0.62
CA ALA A 24 -16.31 -18.69 -0.43
C ALA A 24 -15.85 -17.50 -1.30
N GLY A 25 -14.60 -17.49 -1.75
CA GLY A 25 -14.05 -16.49 -2.66
C GLY A 25 -14.56 -16.60 -4.11
N ASN A 26 -15.18 -17.72 -4.49
CA ASN A 26 -15.69 -17.96 -5.84
C ASN A 26 -16.77 -16.94 -6.23
N LYS A 27 -16.61 -16.34 -7.42
CA LYS A 27 -17.52 -15.30 -7.94
C LYS A 27 -17.98 -15.64 -9.35
N PRO A 28 -19.25 -15.39 -9.71
CA PRO A 28 -19.69 -15.50 -11.09
C PRO A 28 -18.94 -14.50 -11.96
N ARG A 29 -18.82 -14.78 -13.26
CA ARG A 29 -18.08 -13.94 -14.22
C ARG A 29 -18.50 -12.46 -14.20
N SER A 30 -19.78 -12.17 -13.96
CA SER A 30 -20.31 -10.81 -13.84
C SER A 30 -19.76 -10.02 -12.63
N ALA A 31 -19.26 -10.73 -11.61
CA ALA A 31 -18.67 -10.16 -10.41
C ALA A 31 -17.14 -10.19 -10.43
N TRP A 32 -16.51 -10.64 -11.52
CA TRP A 32 -15.05 -10.57 -11.66
C TRP A 32 -14.58 -9.12 -11.72
N ARG A 33 -13.43 -8.87 -11.09
CA ARG A 33 -12.77 -7.57 -11.03
C ARG A 33 -11.27 -7.75 -11.21
N ILE A 34 -10.59 -6.66 -11.53
CA ILE A 34 -9.14 -6.53 -11.65
C ILE A 34 -8.69 -5.75 -10.43
N GLY A 35 -7.88 -6.37 -9.57
CA GLY A 35 -7.15 -5.71 -8.50
C GLY A 35 -5.69 -5.56 -8.89
N THR A 36 -5.05 -4.46 -8.50
CA THR A 36 -3.65 -4.21 -8.80
C THR A 36 -2.93 -3.59 -7.60
N GLU A 37 -1.71 -4.05 -7.37
CA GLU A 37 -0.79 -3.50 -6.38
C GLU A 37 0.41 -2.87 -7.09
N HIS A 38 0.85 -1.71 -6.61
CA HIS A 38 1.94 -0.94 -7.21
C HIS A 38 2.92 -0.50 -6.13
N GLU A 39 4.06 -1.18 -6.05
CA GLU A 39 5.17 -0.79 -5.19
C GLU A 39 6.14 0.16 -5.91
N LEU A 40 6.55 1.22 -5.21
CA LEU A 40 7.57 2.15 -5.67
C LEU A 40 8.73 2.24 -4.68
N ILE A 41 9.95 2.23 -5.22
CA ILE A 41 11.16 2.35 -4.41
C ILE A 41 11.46 3.84 -4.15
N GLY A 42 11.32 4.26 -2.89
CA GLY A 42 11.63 5.62 -2.47
C GLY A 42 13.13 5.91 -2.37
N VAL A 43 13.51 7.14 -2.74
CA VAL A 43 14.84 7.73 -2.54
C VAL A 43 14.74 9.22 -2.17
N LEU A 44 15.78 9.76 -1.54
CA LEU A 44 15.93 11.21 -1.39
C LEU A 44 16.24 11.85 -2.76
N ALA A 45 15.56 12.93 -3.10
CA ALA A 45 15.77 13.64 -4.36
C ALA A 45 17.25 14.06 -4.51
N GLY A 46 17.86 13.67 -5.63
CA GLY A 46 19.26 13.93 -5.92
C GLY A 46 20.28 13.02 -5.22
N ARG A 47 19.84 12.01 -4.46
CA ARG A 47 20.73 11.05 -3.78
C ARG A 47 20.18 9.62 -3.86
N PRO A 48 21.02 8.59 -4.09
CA PRO A 48 20.58 7.19 -4.12
C PRO A 48 20.32 6.61 -2.72
N THR A 49 19.79 7.40 -1.80
CA THR A 49 19.60 7.04 -0.39
C THR A 49 18.12 6.74 -0.14
N PRO A 50 17.77 5.57 0.43
CA PRO A 50 16.39 5.30 0.83
C PRO A 50 15.94 6.27 1.93
N PRO A 51 14.66 6.69 1.94
CA PRO A 51 14.12 7.41 3.09
C PRO A 51 14.08 6.50 4.30
N THR A 52 14.29 7.07 5.48
CA THR A 52 13.96 6.43 6.76
C THR A 52 12.45 6.44 6.96
N TYR A 53 11.93 5.66 7.92
CA TYR A 53 10.54 5.83 8.35
C TYR A 53 10.36 7.19 9.04
N GLU A 54 11.20 7.46 10.04
CA GLU A 54 11.18 8.68 10.85
C GLU A 54 11.77 9.89 10.15
N GLY A 55 11.44 11.07 10.66
CA GLY A 55 12.05 12.36 10.29
C GLY A 55 11.31 13.12 9.18
N PRO A 56 11.74 14.37 8.89
CA PRO A 56 11.02 15.28 8.01
C PRO A 56 11.04 14.87 6.53
N HIS A 57 11.90 13.91 6.16
CA HIS A 57 12.01 13.34 4.81
C HIS A 57 11.63 11.85 4.82
N GLY A 58 10.95 11.38 5.87
CA GLY A 58 10.66 9.97 6.07
C GLY A 58 9.30 9.53 5.50
N ILE A 59 9.08 8.22 5.44
CA ILE A 59 7.80 7.64 5.01
C ILE A 59 6.66 7.98 5.99
N GLY A 60 6.93 8.11 7.29
CA GLY A 60 5.92 8.57 8.25
C GLY A 60 5.39 9.97 7.90
N ALA A 61 6.30 10.91 7.59
CA ALA A 61 5.93 12.25 7.15
C ALA A 61 5.16 12.25 5.81
N LEU A 62 5.41 11.27 4.94
CA LEU A 62 4.63 11.07 3.72
C LEU A 62 3.21 10.62 4.04
N PHE A 63 3.03 9.63 4.91
CA PHE A 63 1.69 9.19 5.33
C PHE A 63 0.88 10.32 5.96
N ASP A 64 1.50 11.21 6.75
CA ASP A 64 0.82 12.39 7.31
C ASP A 64 0.20 13.28 6.23
N ARG A 65 0.85 13.37 5.05
CA ARG A 65 0.29 14.10 3.89
C ARG A 65 -0.92 13.41 3.29
N PHE A 66 -0.90 12.07 3.22
CA PHE A 66 -2.04 11.30 2.73
C PHE A 66 -3.21 11.29 3.73
N ILE A 67 -2.95 11.30 5.04
CA ILE A 67 -3.98 11.41 6.08
C ILE A 67 -4.77 12.70 5.93
N ALA A 68 -4.12 13.82 5.59
CA ALA A 68 -4.80 15.10 5.38
C ALA A 68 -5.87 15.04 4.27
N GLY A 69 -5.71 14.12 3.30
CA GLY A 69 -6.70 13.81 2.27
C GLY A 69 -7.80 12.83 2.68
N GLY A 70 -7.75 12.31 3.91
CA GLY A 70 -8.69 11.33 4.45
C GLY A 70 -8.17 9.88 4.42
N GLY A 71 -8.92 8.99 5.06
CA GLY A 71 -8.58 7.58 5.24
C GLY A 71 -8.45 7.20 6.72
N THR A 72 -8.43 5.90 6.99
CA THR A 72 -8.33 5.34 8.34
C THR A 72 -6.90 4.87 8.59
N PRO A 73 -6.18 5.46 9.57
CA PRO A 73 -4.82 5.03 9.91
C PRO A 73 -4.80 3.61 10.48
N VAL A 74 -3.81 2.84 10.05
CA VAL A 74 -3.52 1.49 10.56
C VAL A 74 -2.15 1.53 11.23
N LEU A 75 -2.14 1.22 12.53
CA LEU A 75 -0.97 1.37 13.37
C LEU A 75 -0.42 0.00 13.79
N GLU A 76 0.90 -0.12 13.80
CA GLU A 76 1.62 -1.23 14.40
C GLU A 76 2.73 -0.67 15.29
N ASN A 77 2.76 -1.08 16.56
CA ASN A 77 3.72 -0.59 17.55
C ASN A 77 3.79 0.95 17.66
N GLY A 78 2.68 1.65 17.40
CA GLY A 78 2.60 3.11 17.41
C GLY A 78 3.05 3.79 16.11
N HIS A 79 3.53 3.03 15.12
CA HIS A 79 3.90 3.52 13.80
C HIS A 79 2.75 3.34 12.81
N LEU A 80 2.55 4.33 11.96
CA LEU A 80 1.59 4.30 10.87
C LEU A 80 2.18 3.52 9.69
N ILE A 81 1.66 2.32 9.47
CA ILE A 81 2.16 1.42 8.44
C ILE A 81 1.25 1.34 7.23
N ALA A 82 -0.02 1.73 7.38
CA ALA A 82 -0.96 1.73 6.28
C ALA A 82 -2.08 2.77 6.47
N LEU A 83 -2.68 3.18 5.36
CA LEU A 83 -3.85 4.06 5.32
C LEU A 83 -4.94 3.41 4.47
N SER A 84 -6.03 3.00 5.11
CA SER A 84 -7.19 2.42 4.41
C SER A 84 -8.08 3.53 3.85
N ARG A 85 -8.39 3.48 2.55
CA ARG A 85 -9.16 4.48 1.80
C ARG A 85 -10.30 3.80 1.03
N GLY A 86 -11.38 3.48 1.74
CA GLY A 86 -12.50 2.72 1.17
C GLY A 86 -12.00 1.35 0.69
N ASP A 87 -12.07 1.12 -0.61
CA ASP A 87 -11.65 -0.13 -1.26
C ASP A 87 -10.18 -0.13 -1.72
N SER A 88 -9.40 0.91 -1.37
CA SER A 88 -7.97 1.00 -1.66
C SER A 88 -7.15 1.14 -0.38
N GLN A 89 -5.86 0.84 -0.46
CA GLN A 89 -4.94 0.96 0.67
C GLN A 89 -3.59 1.49 0.22
N LEU A 90 -2.99 2.32 1.05
CA LEU A 90 -1.57 2.66 0.96
C LEU A 90 -0.83 1.94 2.08
N THR A 91 0.29 1.30 1.77
CA THR A 91 1.08 0.53 2.74
C THR A 91 2.58 0.82 2.58
N ILE A 92 3.35 0.48 3.61
CA ILE A 92 4.81 0.45 3.55
C ILE A 92 5.31 -0.99 3.64
N GLU A 93 6.18 -1.36 2.71
CA GLU A 93 6.83 -2.67 2.69
C GLU A 93 8.11 -2.68 3.54
N PRO A 94 8.64 -3.85 3.94
CA PRO A 94 9.83 -3.95 4.80
C PRO A 94 11.06 -3.21 4.29
N GLY A 95 11.21 -3.04 2.97
CA GLY A 95 12.32 -2.32 2.33
C GLY A 95 12.09 -0.82 2.14
N GLY A 96 10.99 -0.29 2.69
CA GLY A 96 10.58 1.11 2.55
C GLY A 96 9.95 1.44 1.19
N GLN A 97 9.51 0.43 0.43
CA GLN A 97 8.68 0.65 -0.74
C GLN A 97 7.32 1.18 -0.28
N PHE A 98 6.79 2.11 -1.06
CA PHE A 98 5.46 2.65 -0.82
C PHE A 98 4.52 2.04 -1.84
N GLU A 99 3.48 1.38 -1.34
CA GLU A 99 2.57 0.59 -2.15
C GLU A 99 1.19 1.25 -2.22
N LEU A 100 0.57 1.14 -3.39
CA LEU A 100 -0.87 1.28 -3.59
C LEU A 100 -1.48 -0.08 -3.90
N ALA A 101 -2.31 -0.61 -3.00
CA ALA A 101 -3.33 -1.60 -3.33
C ALA A 101 -4.58 -0.87 -3.83
N ALA A 102 -4.77 -0.84 -5.15
CA ALA A 102 -5.85 -0.09 -5.78
C ALA A 102 -7.20 -0.79 -5.60
N ARG A 103 -8.29 -0.02 -5.69
CA ARG A 103 -9.64 -0.59 -5.64
C ARG A 103 -9.86 -1.60 -6.78
N PRO A 104 -10.65 -2.66 -6.57
CA PRO A 104 -11.00 -3.60 -7.63
C PRO A 104 -11.88 -2.93 -8.69
N VAL A 105 -11.50 -3.01 -9.97
CA VAL A 105 -12.23 -2.40 -11.10
C VAL A 105 -12.78 -3.44 -12.07
N ALA A 106 -13.81 -3.09 -12.83
CA ALA A 106 -14.35 -3.96 -13.87
C ALA A 106 -13.73 -3.70 -15.26
N ASP A 107 -13.06 -2.56 -15.42
CA ASP A 107 -12.53 -2.05 -16.68
C ASP A 107 -11.11 -1.51 -16.46
N ASP A 108 -10.21 -1.77 -17.41
CA ASP A 108 -8.79 -1.38 -17.33
C ASP A 108 -8.58 0.14 -17.41
N ARG A 109 -9.52 0.88 -18.00
CA ARG A 109 -9.46 2.35 -18.06
C ARG A 109 -9.66 3.00 -16.70
N ASP A 110 -10.50 2.39 -15.85
CA ASP A 110 -10.68 2.84 -14.47
C ASP A 110 -9.37 2.68 -13.70
N PHE A 111 -8.70 1.54 -13.87
CA PHE A 111 -7.37 1.29 -13.30
C PHE A 111 -6.35 2.35 -13.74
N ALA A 112 -6.26 2.62 -15.05
CA ALA A 112 -5.31 3.61 -15.56
C ALA A 112 -5.57 5.02 -15.00
N SER A 113 -6.85 5.39 -14.85
CA SER A 113 -7.27 6.67 -14.25
C SER A 113 -6.90 6.76 -12.76
N ASP A 114 -7.16 5.68 -12.01
CA ASP A 114 -6.86 5.62 -10.58
C ASP A 114 -5.34 5.68 -10.34
N LEU A 115 -4.55 4.92 -11.11
CA LEU A 115 -3.09 4.94 -11.01
C LEU A 115 -2.52 6.32 -11.35
N ALA A 116 -3.01 6.97 -12.40
CA ALA A 116 -2.56 8.32 -12.77
C ALA A 116 -2.87 9.35 -11.67
N SER A 117 -4.05 9.25 -11.05
CA SER A 117 -4.46 10.11 -9.94
C SER A 117 -3.56 9.91 -8.72
N TYR A 118 -3.28 8.65 -8.36
CA TYR A 118 -2.36 8.31 -7.29
C TYR A 118 -0.93 8.81 -7.55
N VAL A 119 -0.38 8.61 -8.74
CA VAL A 119 0.97 9.08 -9.08
C VAL A 119 1.06 10.61 -8.99
N ALA A 120 0.00 11.32 -9.36
CA ALA A 120 -0.07 12.76 -9.20
C ALA A 120 -0.11 13.19 -7.72
N GLU A 121 -0.93 12.52 -6.89
CA GLU A 121 -1.01 12.75 -5.44
C GLU A 121 0.34 12.47 -4.76
N LEU A 122 0.91 11.29 -5.01
CA LEU A 122 2.21 10.88 -4.49
C LEU A 122 3.30 11.88 -4.89
N GLY A 123 3.34 12.28 -6.16
CA GLY A 123 4.28 13.27 -6.66
C GLY A 123 4.13 14.62 -5.96
N ALA A 124 2.91 15.07 -5.68
CA ALA A 124 2.65 16.32 -4.96
C ALA A 124 3.14 16.25 -3.51
N ALA A 125 2.76 15.20 -2.78
CA ALA A 125 3.17 15.00 -1.40
C ALA A 125 4.70 14.86 -1.26
N SER A 126 5.34 14.18 -2.22
CA SER A 126 6.76 13.85 -2.18
C SER A 126 7.67 15.04 -2.44
N ARG A 127 7.24 16.01 -3.26
CA ARG A 127 8.07 17.19 -3.61
C ARG A 127 8.44 18.02 -2.39
N GLU A 128 7.50 18.23 -1.47
CA GLU A 128 7.76 18.99 -0.23
C GLU A 128 8.72 18.27 0.72
N LEU A 129 8.74 16.94 0.66
CA LEU A 129 9.57 16.08 1.50
C LEU A 129 10.94 15.78 0.87
N GLY A 130 11.19 16.24 -0.37
CA GLY A 130 12.41 15.91 -1.10
C GLY A 130 12.53 14.42 -1.42
N LEU A 131 11.41 13.76 -1.69
CA LEU A 131 11.35 12.35 -2.08
C LEU A 131 11.20 12.18 -3.59
N ALA A 132 11.80 11.13 -4.13
CA ALA A 132 11.63 10.65 -5.48
C ALA A 132 11.40 9.14 -5.49
N TRP A 133 10.80 8.63 -6.58
CA TRP A 133 10.32 7.26 -6.68
C TRP A 133 10.86 6.59 -7.93
N LEU A 134 11.23 5.32 -7.79
CA LEU A 134 11.69 4.49 -8.89
C LEU A 134 10.67 3.38 -9.12
N SER A 135 10.21 3.27 -10.36
CA SER A 135 9.41 2.13 -10.83
C SER A 135 10.37 1.10 -11.45
N CYS A 136 11.03 0.33 -10.60
CA CYS A 136 11.92 -0.75 -11.00
C CYS A 136 11.81 -1.92 -10.03
N GLY A 137 11.98 -3.15 -10.53
CA GLY A 137 11.81 -4.38 -9.73
C GLY A 137 12.94 -4.67 -8.74
N LEU A 138 13.98 -3.83 -8.67
CA LEU A 138 15.08 -3.96 -7.72
C LEU A 138 15.65 -2.60 -7.35
N ARG A 139 16.15 -2.46 -6.12
CA ARG A 139 16.85 -1.25 -5.66
C ARG A 139 18.23 -1.20 -6.34
N PRO A 140 18.55 -0.17 -7.17
CA PRO A 140 19.78 -0.22 -7.98
C PRO A 140 21.07 0.06 -7.20
N PHE A 141 20.96 0.57 -5.97
CA PHE A 141 22.07 1.18 -5.21
C PHE A 141 22.14 0.76 -3.73
N GLY A 142 21.71 -0.46 -3.42
CA GLY A 142 21.90 -1.06 -2.09
C GLY A 142 23.23 -1.78 -1.94
N GLY A 143 23.79 -1.78 -0.74
CA GLY A 143 24.79 -2.78 -0.34
C GLY A 143 24.13 -4.12 -0.06
N ARG A 144 24.91 -5.20 -0.08
CA ARG A 144 24.50 -6.48 0.50
C ARG A 144 24.45 -6.39 2.02
#